data_AF-A0A2D6UG81-F1
#
_entry.id   AF-A0A2D6UG81-F1
#
_cell.length_a   1.000
_cell.length_b   1.000
_cell.length_c   1.000
_cell.angle_alpha   90.00
_cell.angle_beta   90.00
_cell.angle_gamma   90.00
#
_symmetry.space_group_name_H-M   'P 1'
#
loop_
_entity.id
_entity.type
_entity.pdbx_description
1 polymer ?
#
loop_
_entity_poly.entity_id
_entity_poly.type
_entity_poly.pdbx_seq_one_letter_code
_entity_poly.pdbx_strand_id
1 'polypeptide(L)'
;MLLIRVLALTIMSSLALSPAISKADNVAPVISLIGLERVWHAVGTTYSDLGATAIDDVDGDISDRITSTGTVDVNALGDYTIVYSVSDEAGNQSEEVTRTVTVTEDLQVISFSFTDEIIDAGGSRAYELIYRTEPVAKQSQGFALIFYHDANKTELAFQLAEGILVDGCDVELRGPLSRMDLENTDSDSATNALFVMGLISEEEEEFPCNFDGEITFGTLTISAMDADYVGPIDLNLQIGSSPGYAPVQKLPSLSFLGDTDGDGVRDDLDAFVLDPNEVLDTDGDGIGDNADKDDDGDGVEDAQDAFPLDLTESFDTDADGIGNNSDPDDDGDGVIDSLDAFPLDFSESEDSDSDGVGDNSDAFPNDPLESRDTDLDGIGNNTDADDDGDGFSDEQEAIDGTNPLSRFSCRAGCFSFDVDESLQAQALTDGLLVIRHLFGFSGVSLTSGALSDDAGRDSPEAIADYLTEADPQLDIDGDGLSQPLTDGLLLIRYLFGFSGESLISGAIGEQAERNTSEEIERYILDRMPVQ
;
A
#
# COMPACT_ATOMS: atom_id res chain seq x y z
N MET A 1 68.50 -40.25 -8.59
CA MET A 1 69.08 -39.07 -9.28
C MET A 1 67.92 -38.20 -9.68
N LEU A 2 67.80 -36.93 -9.33
CA LEU A 2 68.72 -36.03 -8.64
C LEU A 2 67.87 -34.87 -8.10
N LEU A 3 68.15 -34.50 -6.86
CA LEU A 3 67.87 -33.19 -6.24
C LEU A 3 68.10 -32.00 -7.20
N ILE A 4 67.23 -30.98 -7.08
CA ILE A 4 67.50 -29.52 -6.91
C ILE A 4 66.14 -28.89 -6.55
N ARG A 5 65.80 -28.71 -5.27
CA ARG A 5 66.11 -27.59 -4.33
C ARG A 5 65.21 -26.34 -4.49
N VAL A 6 64.34 -26.17 -3.48
CA VAL A 6 64.16 -24.96 -2.64
C VAL A 6 63.86 -23.65 -3.37
N LEU A 7 62.59 -23.20 -3.35
CA LEU A 7 62.13 -21.90 -2.80
C LEU A 7 60.62 -21.73 -3.08
N ALA A 8 59.75 -21.87 -2.07
CA ALA A 8 58.42 -21.23 -1.97
C ALA A 8 57.69 -21.77 -0.73
N LEU A 9 58.28 -21.55 0.46
CA LEU A 9 57.52 -21.47 1.70
C LEU A 9 57.63 -20.00 2.13
N THR A 10 56.49 -19.39 2.44
CA THR A 10 56.20 -17.94 2.58
C THR A 10 55.83 -17.23 1.27
N ILE A 11 54.54 -17.27 0.90
CA ILE A 11 53.59 -16.14 0.74
C ILE A 11 52.20 -16.79 0.60
N MET A 12 51.53 -17.02 1.72
CA MET A 12 50.06 -17.00 1.78
C MET A 12 49.71 -16.10 2.95
N SER A 13 49.79 -14.81 2.68
CA SER A 13 49.15 -13.76 3.45
C SER A 13 48.80 -12.69 2.41
N SER A 14 47.55 -12.25 2.46
CA SER A 14 46.88 -11.27 1.59
C SER A 14 46.58 -11.71 0.16
N LEU A 15 45.57 -12.57 -0.02
CA LEU A 15 44.48 -12.14 -0.89
C LEU A 15 43.55 -11.34 0.02
N ALA A 16 43.69 -10.02 -0.02
CA ALA A 16 42.63 -9.17 0.48
C ALA A 16 41.44 -9.41 -0.43
N LEU A 17 40.30 -9.78 0.15
CA LEU A 17 39.00 -9.47 -0.45
C LEU A 17 39.10 -8.01 -0.92
N SER A 18 38.84 -7.77 -2.20
CA SER A 18 38.41 -6.43 -2.59
C SER A 18 37.17 -6.14 -1.74
N PRO A 19 37.18 -5.11 -0.88
CA PRO A 19 35.95 -4.75 -0.18
C PRO A 19 34.92 -4.41 -1.24
N ALA A 20 33.72 -4.98 -1.09
CA ALA A 20 32.54 -4.42 -1.72
C ALA A 20 32.58 -2.92 -1.43
N ILE A 21 32.55 -2.10 -2.47
CA ILE A 21 32.39 -0.66 -2.30
C ILE A 21 30.96 -0.49 -1.83
N SER A 22 30.75 -0.52 -0.51
CA SER A 22 29.50 -0.07 0.09
C SER A 22 29.27 1.35 -0.42
N LYS A 23 28.04 1.64 -0.87
CA LYS A 23 27.61 2.99 -1.23
C LYS A 23 28.10 3.91 -0.11
N ALA A 24 28.89 4.93 -0.48
CA ALA A 24 29.42 5.85 0.52
C ALA A 24 28.22 6.64 1.09
N ASP A 25 27.85 6.33 2.31
CA ASP A 25 26.88 7.11 3.07
C ASP A 25 27.48 8.49 3.38
N ASN A 26 26.77 9.53 2.96
CA ASN A 26 27.14 10.94 3.14
C ASN A 26 25.92 11.80 3.54
N VAL A 27 24.81 11.18 3.95
CA VAL A 27 23.59 11.88 4.35
C VAL A 27 23.58 11.95 5.87
N ALA A 28 23.13 13.07 6.42
CA ALA A 28 23.10 13.26 7.86
C ALA A 28 21.73 12.83 8.43
N PRO A 29 21.69 12.24 9.63
CA PRO A 29 20.44 11.83 10.26
C PRO A 29 19.57 13.02 10.69
N VAL A 30 18.25 12.80 10.74
CA VAL A 30 17.24 13.80 11.10
C VAL A 30 16.69 13.54 12.51
N ILE A 31 16.65 14.56 13.37
CA ILE A 31 16.13 14.47 14.75
C ILE A 31 14.72 15.10 14.87
N SER A 32 13.81 14.42 15.56
CA SER A 32 12.45 14.89 15.89
C SER A 32 12.20 14.90 17.41
N LEU A 33 11.68 16.00 17.97
CA LEU A 33 11.40 16.09 19.41
C LEU A 33 10.15 15.30 19.82
N ILE A 34 10.23 14.53 20.91
CA ILE A 34 9.05 13.90 21.52
C ILE A 34 8.37 14.92 22.43
N GLY A 35 7.28 15.54 21.95
CA GLY A 35 6.58 16.63 22.65
C GLY A 35 7.10 18.03 22.31
N LEU A 36 6.63 19.05 23.04
CA LEU A 36 6.81 20.45 22.65
C LEU A 36 8.29 20.91 22.58
N GLU A 37 8.59 21.80 21.64
CA GLU A 37 9.87 22.53 21.56
C GLU A 37 10.07 23.51 22.73
N ARG A 38 8.98 24.01 23.34
CA ARG A 38 8.99 24.88 24.52
C ARG A 38 8.11 24.29 25.63
N VAL A 39 8.72 24.06 26.79
CA VAL A 39 8.05 23.49 27.98
C VAL A 39 8.06 24.50 29.12
N TRP A 40 6.91 24.73 29.73
CA TRP A 40 6.78 25.58 30.92
C TRP A 40 6.81 24.70 32.17
N HIS A 41 7.72 24.97 33.10
CA HIS A 41 7.95 24.14 34.27
C HIS A 41 7.85 24.95 35.58
N ALA A 42 7.23 24.39 36.62
CA ALA A 42 7.12 25.06 37.91
C ALA A 42 8.42 24.97 38.70
N VAL A 43 8.86 26.11 39.24
CA VAL A 43 10.04 26.16 40.11
C VAL A 43 9.89 25.23 41.32
N GLY A 44 10.97 24.50 41.64
CA GLY A 44 11.06 23.55 42.75
C GLY A 44 10.41 22.19 42.51
N THR A 45 9.83 21.93 41.33
CA THR A 45 9.24 20.63 40.98
C THR A 45 10.17 19.77 40.12
N THR A 46 9.99 18.45 40.11
CA THR A 46 10.84 17.54 39.32
C THR A 46 10.52 17.66 37.84
N TYR A 47 11.54 17.92 37.01
CA TYR A 47 11.44 17.91 35.55
C TYR A 47 12.09 16.66 34.98
N SER A 48 11.38 15.93 34.12
CA SER A 48 11.94 14.88 33.28
C SER A 48 11.66 15.26 31.84
N ASP A 49 12.70 15.24 31.03
CA ASP A 49 12.59 15.49 29.60
C ASP A 49 12.03 14.25 28.87
N LEU A 50 11.23 14.46 27.82
CA LEU A 50 10.60 13.38 27.04
C LEU A 50 11.49 12.81 25.92
N GLY A 51 12.62 13.45 25.62
CA GLY A 51 13.59 13.04 24.60
C GLY A 51 13.26 13.50 23.18
N ALA A 52 13.87 12.79 22.24
CA ALA A 52 13.77 12.96 20.79
C ALA A 52 13.97 11.59 20.11
N THR A 53 13.56 11.45 18.85
CA THR A 53 13.84 10.31 17.95
C THR A 53 14.76 10.74 16.80
N ALA A 54 15.41 9.79 16.14
CA ALA A 54 16.29 10.06 14.99
C ALA A 54 16.24 8.94 13.94
N ILE A 55 16.13 9.33 12.67
CA ILE A 55 16.09 8.44 11.51
C ILE A 55 17.19 8.84 10.52
N ASP A 56 17.81 7.84 9.90
CA ASP A 56 18.81 7.95 8.83
C ASP A 56 18.37 7.14 7.60
N ASP A 57 18.79 7.54 6.39
CA ASP A 57 18.41 6.87 5.14
C ASP A 57 19.14 5.54 4.90
N VAL A 58 20.25 5.29 5.58
CA VAL A 58 21.02 4.02 5.48
C VAL A 58 20.97 3.22 6.78
N ASP A 59 21.09 3.88 7.93
CA ASP A 59 21.12 3.23 9.25
C ASP A 59 19.72 3.01 9.87
N GLY A 60 18.65 3.57 9.30
CA GLY A 60 17.29 3.46 9.84
C GLY A 60 17.09 4.21 11.16
N ASP A 61 16.37 3.61 12.12
CA ASP A 61 16.15 4.22 13.45
C ASP A 61 17.43 4.17 14.32
N ILE A 62 17.99 5.34 14.58
CA ILE A 62 19.19 5.53 15.40
C ILE A 62 18.89 6.30 16.69
N SER A 63 17.64 6.33 17.16
CA SER A 63 17.18 7.09 18.34
C SER A 63 17.98 6.76 19.61
N ASP A 64 18.39 5.50 19.79
CA ASP A 64 19.18 5.05 20.94
C ASP A 64 20.60 5.65 20.98
N ARG A 65 21.06 6.25 19.86
CA ARG A 65 22.38 6.88 19.72
C ARG A 65 22.36 8.39 19.99
N ILE A 66 21.19 8.98 20.20
CA ILE A 66 21.04 10.42 20.45
C ILE A 66 21.79 10.81 21.73
N THR A 67 22.61 11.85 21.60
CA THR A 67 23.24 12.52 22.74
C THR A 67 22.53 13.83 23.03
N SER A 68 22.02 13.98 24.26
CA SER A 68 21.47 15.24 24.75
C SER A 68 22.47 15.96 25.67
N THR A 69 22.58 17.27 25.50
CA THR A 69 23.40 18.16 26.33
C THR A 69 22.55 19.32 26.86
N GLY A 70 22.97 19.91 27.98
CA GLY A 70 22.16 20.91 28.70
C GLY A 70 21.44 20.32 29.90
N THR A 71 21.19 21.15 30.91
CA THR A 71 20.54 20.74 32.16
C THR A 71 19.56 21.82 32.60
N VAL A 72 18.40 21.42 33.08
CA VAL A 72 17.40 22.33 33.64
C VAL A 72 17.60 22.43 35.15
N ASP A 73 17.92 23.63 35.65
CA ASP A 73 17.93 23.88 37.10
C ASP A 73 16.51 24.23 37.54
N VAL A 74 15.77 23.23 37.99
CA VAL A 74 14.37 23.40 38.41
C VAL A 74 14.19 24.32 39.61
N ASN A 75 15.25 24.68 40.35
CA ASN A 75 15.15 25.55 41.52
C ASN A 75 15.44 27.03 41.22
N ALA A 76 15.73 27.36 39.96
CA ALA A 76 16.01 28.71 39.52
C ALA A 76 15.10 29.09 38.35
N LEU A 77 14.64 30.34 38.34
CA LEU A 77 13.79 30.85 37.27
C LEU A 77 14.63 31.19 36.04
N GLY A 78 14.09 30.90 34.85
CA GLY A 78 14.72 31.22 33.58
C GLY A 78 14.48 30.18 32.50
N ASP A 79 15.03 30.46 31.32
CA ASP A 79 15.01 29.56 30.18
C ASP A 79 16.24 28.66 30.19
N TYR A 80 16.03 27.36 30.08
CA TYR A 80 17.05 26.33 30.01
C TYR A 80 16.96 25.63 28.66
N THR A 81 18.08 25.42 27.99
CA THR A 81 18.11 24.77 26.68
C THR A 81 18.71 23.37 26.79
N ILE A 82 18.00 22.39 26.22
CA ILE A 82 18.50 21.04 25.97
C ILE A 82 18.76 20.93 24.49
N VAL A 83 19.93 20.44 24.11
CA VAL A 83 20.38 20.29 22.72
C VAL A 83 20.56 18.81 22.41
N TYR A 84 19.97 18.35 21.31
CA TYR A 84 20.05 16.98 20.81
C TYR A 84 20.94 16.93 19.57
N SER A 85 21.80 15.90 19.52
CA SER A 85 22.68 15.63 18.38
C SER A 85 22.89 14.12 18.24
N VAL A 86 23.04 13.64 17.01
CA VAL A 86 23.34 12.23 16.71
C VAL A 86 24.25 12.14 15.49
N SER A 87 25.01 11.05 15.40
CA SER A 87 25.82 10.70 14.23
C SER A 87 25.55 9.26 13.84
N ASP A 88 25.41 9.02 12.54
CA ASP A 88 25.32 7.69 11.89
C ASP A 88 26.66 6.93 11.96
N GLU A 89 26.67 5.69 11.47
CA GLU A 89 27.82 4.78 11.49
C GLU A 89 28.92 5.20 10.50
N ALA A 90 28.55 5.91 9.43
CA ALA A 90 29.50 6.52 8.48
C ALA A 90 30.20 7.78 9.04
N GLY A 91 29.64 8.37 10.09
CA GLY A 91 30.14 9.54 10.80
C GLY A 91 29.58 10.88 10.30
N ASN A 92 28.47 10.91 9.56
CA ASN A 92 27.76 12.17 9.30
C ASN A 92 27.07 12.63 10.59
N GLN A 93 26.77 13.91 10.69
CA GLN A 93 26.31 14.54 11.93
C GLN A 93 25.03 15.32 11.68
N SER A 94 24.00 15.07 12.51
CA SER A 94 22.72 15.76 12.41
C SER A 94 22.85 17.27 12.62
N GLU A 95 21.87 18.03 12.14
CA GLU A 95 21.65 19.37 12.68
C GLU A 95 21.25 19.29 14.16
N GLU A 96 21.68 20.26 14.97
CA GLU A 96 21.34 20.32 16.39
C GLU A 96 19.88 20.78 16.57
N VAL A 97 19.06 19.97 17.24
CA VAL A 97 17.68 20.32 17.60
C VAL A 97 17.63 20.71 19.07
N THR A 98 16.87 21.75 19.41
CA THR A 98 16.84 22.29 20.79
C THR A 98 15.45 22.32 21.40
N ARG A 99 15.35 21.98 22.69
CA ARG A 99 14.17 22.22 23.53
C ARG A 99 14.45 23.32 24.55
N THR A 100 13.52 24.25 24.70
CA THR A 100 13.58 25.32 25.72
C THR A 100 12.63 25.01 26.87
N VAL A 101 13.14 24.97 28.09
CA VAL A 101 12.38 24.75 29.32
C VAL A 101 12.39 26.03 30.14
N THR A 102 11.24 26.69 30.25
CA THR A 102 11.09 27.94 31.02
C THR A 102 10.61 27.60 32.43
N VAL A 103 11.50 27.76 33.42
CA VAL A 103 11.17 27.59 34.84
C VAL A 103 10.60 28.89 35.40
N THR A 104 9.38 28.86 35.94
CA THR A 104 8.65 30.05 36.40
C THR A 104 8.02 29.87 37.80
N GLU A 105 7.87 30.97 38.55
CA GLU A 105 7.19 31.05 39.87
C GLU A 105 5.66 30.97 39.73
N ASP A 106 5.15 31.49 38.60
CA ASP A 106 3.72 31.57 38.31
C ASP A 106 3.35 30.49 37.30
N LEU A 107 3.09 29.29 37.81
CA LEU A 107 2.12 28.44 37.15
C LEU A 107 0.74 28.76 37.72
N GLN A 108 0.09 29.81 37.22
CA GLN A 108 -1.35 29.68 36.99
C GLN A 108 -1.49 28.68 35.85
N VAL A 109 -1.41 27.39 36.16
CA VAL A 109 -1.93 26.40 35.22
C VAL A 109 -3.44 26.57 35.29
N ILE A 110 -3.96 27.42 34.41
CA ILE A 110 -5.34 27.27 33.98
C ILE A 110 -5.28 26.03 33.09
N SER A 111 -5.43 24.86 33.70
CA SER A 111 -5.58 23.63 32.93
C SER A 111 -6.99 23.67 32.37
N PHE A 112 -7.10 24.00 31.10
CA PHE A 112 -8.29 23.70 30.33
C PHE A 112 -8.23 22.22 29.99
N SER A 113 -9.05 21.41 30.65
CA SER A 113 -9.28 20.05 30.18
C SER A 113 -10.60 20.06 29.42
N PHE A 114 -10.53 19.83 28.12
CA PHE A 114 -11.68 19.36 27.37
C PHE A 114 -11.73 17.85 27.63
N THR A 115 -12.77 17.39 28.30
CA THR A 115 -13.08 15.96 28.30
C THR A 115 -13.84 15.68 27.02
N ASP A 116 -13.44 14.64 26.30
CA ASP A 116 -14.09 14.24 25.06
C ASP A 116 -15.60 14.14 25.19
N GLU A 117 -16.23 14.54 24.09
CA GLU A 117 -17.60 14.34 23.63
C GLU A 117 -18.57 13.65 24.60
N ILE A 118 -19.51 14.44 25.16
CA ILE A 118 -20.80 13.87 25.57
C ILE A 118 -21.72 13.95 24.36
N ILE A 119 -21.83 12.85 23.62
CA ILE A 119 -22.87 12.68 22.59
C ILE A 119 -24.20 12.56 23.32
N ASP A 120 -25.04 13.61 23.28
CA ASP A 120 -26.45 13.45 23.60
C ASP A 120 -27.23 13.14 22.31
N ALA A 121 -28.23 12.27 22.42
CA ALA A 121 -28.95 11.69 21.29
C ALA A 121 -29.76 12.76 20.53
N GLY A 122 -29.14 13.43 19.57
CA GLY A 122 -29.78 14.47 18.76
C GLY A 122 -28.89 15.32 17.85
N GLY A 123 -27.58 15.04 17.75
CA GLY A 123 -26.66 15.78 16.86
C GLY A 123 -26.23 17.16 17.38
N SER A 124 -26.38 17.42 18.68
CA SER A 124 -25.80 18.60 19.34
C SER A 124 -24.52 18.20 20.06
N ARG A 125 -23.44 18.96 19.88
CA ARG A 125 -22.17 18.77 20.58
C ARG A 125 -22.17 19.67 21.83
N ALA A 126 -21.90 19.08 23.00
CA ALA A 126 -21.73 19.79 24.25
C ALA A 126 -20.26 19.76 24.66
N TYR A 127 -19.69 20.92 24.96
CA TYR A 127 -18.32 21.05 25.46
C TYR A 127 -18.36 21.47 26.93
N GLU A 128 -17.78 20.64 27.80
CA GLU A 128 -17.63 20.96 29.22
C GLU A 128 -16.32 21.73 29.44
N LEU A 129 -16.43 23.03 29.75
CA LEU A 129 -15.28 23.83 30.13
C LEU A 129 -15.10 23.76 31.66
N ILE A 130 -14.27 22.83 32.11
CA ILE A 130 -13.88 22.73 33.52
C ILE A 130 -12.64 23.59 33.72
N TYR A 131 -12.76 24.67 34.50
CA TYR A 131 -11.57 25.33 35.05
C TYR A 131 -11.35 24.83 36.48
N ARG A 132 -10.13 24.36 36.73
CA ARG A 132 -9.70 23.94 38.06
C ARG A 132 -8.56 24.85 38.48
N THR A 133 -8.67 25.44 39.67
CA THR A 133 -7.54 26.13 40.31
C THR A 133 -6.95 25.17 41.33
N GLU A 134 -5.69 24.77 41.17
CA GLU A 134 -4.94 24.07 42.23
C GLU A 134 -4.71 25.05 43.39
N PRO A 135 -4.75 24.58 44.66
CA PRO A 135 -4.90 25.46 45.80
C PRO A 135 -3.60 26.21 46.10
N VAL A 136 -3.62 27.53 45.94
CA VAL A 136 -2.80 28.39 46.79
C VAL A 136 -3.55 28.54 48.11
N ALA A 137 -2.86 28.37 49.23
CA ALA A 137 -3.45 28.36 50.57
C ALA A 137 -4.34 29.59 50.88
N LYS A 138 -5.63 29.49 50.52
CA LYS A 138 -6.87 30.11 51.05
C LYS A 138 -7.94 30.10 49.95
N GLN A 139 -8.93 29.21 50.11
CA GLN A 139 -10.24 29.13 49.45
C GLN A 139 -10.29 29.37 47.93
N SER A 140 -10.50 28.29 47.17
CA SER A 140 -10.89 28.34 45.75
C SER A 140 -12.33 27.85 45.56
N GLN A 141 -13.12 28.57 44.76
CA GLN A 141 -14.42 28.15 44.23
C GLN A 141 -14.22 27.75 42.75
N GLY A 142 -14.84 26.65 42.33
CA GLY A 142 -14.94 26.26 40.92
C GLY A 142 -16.39 26.40 40.45
N PHE A 143 -16.58 26.82 39.21
CA PHE A 143 -17.87 26.83 38.54
C PHE A 143 -17.71 26.11 37.18
N ALA A 144 -18.78 25.49 36.67
CA ALA A 144 -18.79 24.91 35.34
C ALA A 144 -19.66 25.78 34.42
N LEU A 145 -19.12 26.17 33.26
CA LEU A 145 -19.92 26.73 32.16
C LEU A 145 -20.06 25.65 31.09
N ILE A 146 -21.30 25.28 30.79
CA ILE A 146 -21.61 24.32 29.73
C ILE A 146 -22.13 25.12 28.54
N PHE A 147 -21.48 24.95 27.39
CA PHE A 147 -21.89 25.52 26.11
C PHE A 147 -22.59 24.45 25.27
N TYR A 148 -23.71 24.82 24.67
CA TYR A 148 -24.43 23.97 23.71
C TYR A 148 -24.32 24.58 22.31
N HIS A 149 -23.94 23.76 21.34
CA HIS A 149 -24.03 24.09 19.92
C HIS A 149 -25.00 23.13 19.22
N ASP A 150 -26.12 23.66 18.72
CA ASP A 150 -27.04 22.93 17.83
C ASP A 150 -26.52 23.09 16.40
N ALA A 151 -26.09 21.99 15.78
CA ALA A 151 -25.53 22.00 14.42
C ALA A 151 -26.47 22.60 13.36
N ASN A 152 -27.77 22.74 13.67
CA ASN A 152 -28.78 23.29 12.75
C ASN A 152 -29.23 24.73 13.08
N LYS A 153 -28.64 25.40 14.07
CA LYS A 153 -29.00 26.79 14.45
C LYS A 153 -27.78 27.62 14.80
N THR A 154 -27.78 28.90 14.46
CA THR A 154 -26.71 29.86 14.81
C THR A 154 -26.74 30.33 16.27
N GLU A 155 -27.39 29.60 17.19
CA GLU A 155 -27.61 30.02 18.58
C GLU A 155 -26.67 29.27 19.53
N LEU A 156 -25.91 30.01 20.34
CA LEU A 156 -25.17 29.49 21.50
C LEU A 156 -26.05 29.64 22.75
N ALA A 157 -26.43 28.52 23.36
CA ALA A 157 -27.09 28.51 24.66
C ALA A 157 -26.08 28.08 25.74
N PHE A 158 -26.18 28.65 26.93
CA PHE A 158 -25.41 28.21 28.08
C PHE A 158 -26.34 27.86 29.25
N GLN A 159 -25.92 26.89 30.06
CA GLN A 159 -26.60 26.51 31.29
C GLN A 159 -25.59 26.50 32.43
N LEU A 160 -25.90 27.20 33.51
CA LEU A 160 -25.20 27.04 34.78
C LEU A 160 -25.73 25.75 35.42
N ALA A 161 -24.88 24.72 35.54
CA ALA A 161 -25.24 23.50 36.23
C ALA A 161 -25.11 23.71 37.76
N GLU A 162 -26.17 23.39 38.51
CA GLU A 162 -26.19 23.50 39.96
C GLU A 162 -25.34 22.41 40.63
N GLY A 163 -24.67 22.78 41.73
CA GLY A 163 -24.39 21.88 42.85
C GLY A 163 -22.99 21.31 42.95
N ILE A 164 -22.06 22.09 43.52
CA ILE A 164 -20.91 21.51 44.25
C ILE A 164 -20.88 22.15 45.64
N LEU A 165 -21.20 21.33 46.65
CA LEU A 165 -21.04 21.65 48.06
C LEU A 165 -19.54 21.80 48.39
N VAL A 166 -19.17 22.98 48.90
CA VAL A 166 -17.90 23.20 49.60
C VAL A 166 -18.23 23.67 51.02
N ASP A 167 -17.55 23.07 51.99
CA ASP A 167 -17.74 23.15 53.44
C ASP A 167 -18.14 24.55 53.96
N GLY A 168 -19.39 24.69 54.43
CA GLY A 168 -19.81 25.69 55.40
C GLY A 168 -20.43 27.00 54.92
N CYS A 169 -20.66 27.23 53.62
CA CYS A 169 -21.38 28.42 53.12
C CYS A 169 -22.38 28.05 52.02
N ASP A 170 -23.67 28.18 52.31
CA ASP A 170 -24.72 28.11 51.29
C ASP A 170 -24.66 29.40 50.46
N VAL A 171 -24.36 29.27 49.16
CA VAL A 171 -24.54 30.35 48.18
C VAL A 171 -25.71 29.95 47.30
N GLU A 172 -26.86 30.59 47.50
CA GLU A 172 -28.06 30.38 46.67
C GLU A 172 -28.02 31.34 45.47
N LEU A 173 -27.62 30.85 44.29
CA LEU A 173 -27.75 31.60 43.04
C LEU A 173 -29.10 31.27 42.40
N ARG A 174 -30.03 32.25 42.39
CA ARG A 174 -31.28 32.14 41.62
C ARG A 174 -31.23 33.04 40.38
N GLY A 175 -31.26 32.45 39.19
CA GLY A 175 -31.46 33.18 37.92
C GLY A 175 -31.98 32.27 36.80
N PRO A 176 -32.87 32.74 35.90
CA PRO A 176 -33.51 31.87 34.89
C PRO A 176 -32.61 31.64 33.67
N LEU A 177 -32.94 30.59 32.90
CA LEU A 177 -32.48 30.37 31.52
C LEU A 177 -32.61 31.69 30.73
N SER A 178 -31.48 32.31 30.43
CA SER A 178 -31.45 33.54 29.66
C SER A 178 -31.25 33.18 28.19
N ARG A 179 -32.32 33.25 27.40
CA ARG A 179 -32.28 33.07 25.95
C ARG A 179 -31.71 34.34 25.32
N MET A 180 -30.65 34.21 24.53
CA MET A 180 -30.08 35.30 23.74
C MET A 180 -30.49 35.08 22.27
N ASP A 181 -31.38 35.94 21.76
CA ASP A 181 -31.62 36.00 20.31
C ASP A 181 -30.46 36.81 19.69
N LEU A 182 -29.67 36.20 18.81
CA LEU A 182 -28.74 36.91 17.94
C LEU A 182 -29.59 37.61 16.87
N GLU A 183 -30.00 38.85 17.11
CA GLU A 183 -30.69 39.64 16.09
C GLU A 183 -29.73 39.94 14.93
N ASN A 184 -29.89 39.17 13.87
CA ASN A 184 -29.28 39.38 12.57
C ASN A 184 -29.69 40.78 12.05
N THR A 185 -28.74 41.72 12.04
CA THR A 185 -28.89 42.98 11.33
C THR A 185 -27.72 43.14 10.35
N ASP A 186 -28.03 42.78 9.10
CA ASP A 186 -27.27 42.95 7.86
C ASP A 186 -25.93 42.20 7.71
N SER A 187 -25.83 41.55 6.55
CA SER A 187 -24.83 40.61 6.06
C SER A 187 -23.45 41.22 5.74
N ASP A 188 -22.97 42.20 6.52
CA ASP A 188 -21.67 42.83 6.20
C ASP A 188 -20.95 43.52 7.38
N SER A 189 -21.29 43.22 8.64
CA SER A 189 -20.51 43.74 9.77
C SER A 189 -20.44 42.79 10.96
N ALA A 190 -19.21 42.50 11.40
CA ALA A 190 -18.89 41.75 12.60
C ALA A 190 -19.69 42.28 13.81
N THR A 191 -20.57 41.45 14.35
CA THR A 191 -21.34 41.77 15.55
C THR A 191 -20.51 41.37 16.77
N ASN A 192 -20.07 42.36 17.55
CA ASN A 192 -19.41 42.11 18.84
C ASN A 192 -20.48 41.86 19.91
N ALA A 193 -20.53 40.64 20.45
CA ALA A 193 -21.30 40.38 21.66
C ALA A 193 -20.47 40.82 22.88
N LEU A 194 -20.97 41.79 23.65
CA LEU A 194 -20.35 42.27 24.88
C LEU A 194 -21.03 41.61 26.09
N PHE A 195 -20.32 40.71 26.77
CA PHE A 195 -20.81 40.06 27.98
C PHE A 195 -20.28 40.78 29.23
N VAL A 196 -21.18 41.14 30.17
CA VAL A 196 -20.82 41.70 31.48
C VAL A 196 -21.48 40.84 32.56
N MET A 197 -20.70 40.05 33.29
CA MET A 197 -21.20 39.31 34.46
C MET A 197 -20.97 40.14 35.72
N GLY A 198 -22.06 40.53 36.40
CA GLY A 198 -22.01 41.16 37.71
C GLY A 198 -22.71 40.28 38.75
N LEU A 199 -22.04 40.00 39.86
CA LEU A 199 -22.66 39.44 41.06
C LEU A 199 -23.00 40.60 42.01
N ILE A 200 -24.26 40.66 42.46
CA ILE A 200 -24.69 41.59 43.51
C ILE A 200 -24.94 40.77 44.77
N SER A 201 -24.29 41.12 45.87
CA SER A 201 -24.61 40.62 47.20
C SER A 201 -25.60 41.59 47.86
N GLU A 202 -26.85 41.19 48.02
CA GLU A 202 -27.81 41.88 48.89
C GLU A 202 -27.95 41.07 50.19
N GLU A 203 -27.28 41.50 51.27
CA GLU A 203 -27.80 41.61 52.64
C GLU A 203 -26.66 41.78 53.67
N GLU A 204 -26.82 42.78 54.54
CA GLU A 204 -26.00 43.03 55.73
C GLU A 204 -26.49 42.15 56.88
N GLU A 205 -25.93 40.95 57.08
CA GLU A 205 -25.80 40.38 58.45
C GLU A 205 -24.49 39.57 58.56
N GLU A 206 -23.81 39.75 59.70
CA GLU A 206 -22.44 39.32 60.00
C GLU A 206 -22.16 37.83 59.71
N PHE A 207 -21.57 37.53 58.55
CA PHE A 207 -20.76 36.32 58.32
C PHE A 207 -19.28 36.70 58.16
N PRO A 208 -18.32 35.88 58.63
CA PRO A 208 -16.90 36.24 58.69
C PRO A 208 -16.19 36.07 57.33
N CYS A 209 -16.82 36.51 56.25
CA CYS A 209 -16.24 36.55 54.91
C CYS A 209 -16.08 38.01 54.50
N ASN A 210 -15.03 38.67 55.00
CA ASN A 210 -14.81 40.07 54.74
C ASN A 210 -14.30 40.26 53.29
N PHE A 211 -15.21 40.50 52.36
CA PHE A 211 -14.92 41.02 51.02
C PHE A 211 -15.46 42.45 50.90
N ASP A 212 -14.61 43.43 51.20
CA ASP A 212 -14.83 44.83 50.81
C ASP A 212 -14.06 45.07 49.51
N GLY A 213 -14.70 44.77 48.38
CA GLY A 213 -14.15 45.03 47.05
C GLY A 213 -15.09 44.55 45.95
N GLU A 214 -15.45 45.46 45.05
CA GLU A 214 -16.15 45.14 43.81
C GLU A 214 -15.19 44.34 42.91
N ILE A 215 -15.50 43.07 42.64
CA ILE A 215 -14.72 42.24 41.71
C ILE A 215 -15.40 42.33 40.35
N THR A 216 -14.80 43.09 39.44
CA THR A 216 -15.20 43.12 38.03
C THR A 216 -14.44 42.02 37.29
N PHE A 217 -15.13 40.95 36.87
CA PHE A 217 -14.54 40.00 35.93
C PHE A 217 -14.63 40.56 34.51
N GLY A 218 -13.55 40.39 33.75
CA GLY A 218 -13.32 41.05 32.47
C GLY A 218 -14.36 40.76 31.39
N THR A 219 -14.27 41.52 30.31
CA THR A 219 -15.10 41.35 29.10
C THR A 219 -14.57 40.19 28.27
N LEU A 220 -15.40 39.15 28.09
CA LEU A 220 -15.21 38.16 27.03
C LEU A 220 -15.87 38.71 25.76
N THR A 221 -15.09 38.90 24.71
CA THR A 221 -15.59 39.32 23.41
C THR A 221 -15.50 38.12 22.48
N ILE A 222 -16.64 37.63 22.01
CA ILE A 222 -16.71 36.64 20.94
C ILE A 222 -17.17 37.42 19.71
N SER A 223 -16.28 37.63 18.75
CA SER A 223 -16.68 38.14 17.45
C SER A 223 -17.25 36.96 16.67
N ALA A 224 -18.57 36.91 16.52
CA ALA A 224 -19.18 35.99 15.57
C ALA A 224 -18.77 36.44 14.17
N MET A 225 -18.11 35.54 13.44
CA MET A 225 -17.85 35.70 12.01
C MET A 225 -18.51 34.53 11.27
N ASP A 226 -18.75 34.78 9.99
CA ASP A 226 -19.61 34.07 9.03
C ASP A 226 -19.76 32.55 9.22
N ALA A 227 -20.89 32.00 8.77
CA ALA A 227 -21.19 30.56 8.85
C ALA A 227 -20.19 29.66 8.09
N ASP A 228 -19.32 30.27 7.28
CA ASP A 228 -18.32 29.63 6.43
C ASP A 228 -16.86 29.96 6.85
N TYR A 229 -16.62 30.52 8.05
CA TYR A 229 -15.28 30.83 8.53
C TYR A 229 -14.57 29.62 9.16
N VAL A 230 -13.50 29.16 8.52
CA VAL A 230 -12.60 28.11 9.02
C VAL A 230 -11.22 28.73 9.28
N GLY A 231 -10.92 28.97 10.55
CA GLY A 231 -9.69 29.62 11.02
C GLY A 231 -9.68 29.77 12.55
N PRO A 232 -8.52 30.01 13.19
CA PRO A 232 -8.41 30.01 14.65
C PRO A 232 -9.32 31.07 15.30
N ILE A 233 -10.12 30.66 16.28
CA ILE A 233 -10.94 31.57 17.10
C ILE A 233 -10.03 32.19 18.18
N ASP A 234 -9.70 33.47 18.03
CA ASP A 234 -8.95 34.22 19.04
C ASP A 234 -9.83 34.55 20.26
N LEU A 235 -9.75 33.70 21.30
CA LEU A 235 -10.33 33.99 22.61
C LEU A 235 -9.40 34.92 23.41
N ASN A 236 -9.64 36.23 23.32
CA ASN A 236 -8.96 37.22 24.16
C ASN A 236 -9.72 37.44 25.48
N LEU A 237 -9.21 36.83 26.56
CA LEU A 237 -9.68 37.12 27.92
C LEU A 237 -8.84 38.26 28.51
N GLN A 238 -9.42 39.46 28.60
CA GLN A 238 -8.71 40.61 29.19
C GLN A 238 -9.10 40.75 30.67
N ILE A 239 -8.23 40.27 31.56
CA ILE A 239 -8.42 40.40 33.02
C ILE A 239 -7.90 41.77 33.46
N GLY A 240 -8.81 42.68 33.79
CA GLY A 240 -8.46 43.97 34.38
C GLY A 240 -8.14 43.82 35.87
N SER A 241 -6.91 44.11 36.28
CA SER A 241 -6.56 44.24 37.70
C SER A 241 -6.69 45.70 38.17
N SER A 242 -6.90 45.87 39.48
CA SER A 242 -6.89 47.17 40.18
C SER A 242 -5.59 47.98 39.95
N PRO A 243 -5.56 49.29 40.29
CA PRO A 243 -4.42 50.16 39.99
C PRO A 243 -3.15 49.71 40.73
N GLY A 244 -2.19 49.11 40.01
CA GLY A 244 -0.88 48.73 40.57
C GLY A 244 -0.20 47.50 39.95
N TYR A 245 -0.91 46.69 39.17
CA TYR A 245 -0.36 45.50 38.50
C TYR A 245 -0.31 45.70 36.98
N ALA A 246 0.75 45.21 36.34
CA ALA A 246 0.92 45.24 34.89
C ALA A 246 -0.05 44.25 34.22
N PRO A 247 -0.55 44.52 33.00
CA PRO A 247 -1.52 43.66 32.33
C PRO A 247 -0.95 42.25 32.11
N VAL A 248 -1.77 41.24 32.44
CA VAL A 248 -1.48 39.83 32.17
C VAL A 248 -1.50 39.59 30.66
N GLN A 249 -0.55 38.77 30.23
CA GLN A 249 -0.12 38.49 28.86
C GLN A 249 -1.26 38.16 27.88
N LYS A 250 -0.99 38.45 26.60
CA LYS A 250 -1.68 37.85 25.45
C LYS A 250 -1.58 36.32 25.59
N LEU A 251 -2.72 35.64 25.71
CA LEU A 251 -2.78 34.18 25.70
C LEU A 251 -2.14 33.68 24.38
N PRO A 252 -1.41 32.55 24.39
CA PRO A 252 -1.02 31.90 23.14
C PRO A 252 -2.29 31.60 22.34
N SER A 253 -2.25 31.88 21.04
CA SER A 253 -3.32 31.51 20.11
C SER A 253 -3.52 29.99 20.18
N LEU A 254 -4.66 29.57 20.70
CA LEU A 254 -5.11 28.18 20.61
C LEU A 254 -5.47 27.93 19.13
N SER A 255 -4.57 27.30 18.38
CA SER A 255 -4.94 26.66 17.12
C SER A 255 -5.78 25.44 17.49
N PHE A 256 -7.09 25.55 17.36
CA PHE A 256 -7.93 24.38 17.20
C PHE A 256 -7.39 23.69 15.93
N LEU A 257 -6.81 22.51 16.07
CA LEU A 257 -6.48 21.67 14.92
C LEU A 257 -7.83 21.33 14.28
N GLY A 258 -8.09 21.93 13.12
CA GLY A 258 -9.32 21.75 12.39
C GLY A 258 -9.38 20.36 11.80
N ASP A 259 -10.59 19.99 11.40
CA ASP A 259 -10.90 18.91 10.47
C ASP A 259 -11.75 19.65 9.42
N THR A 260 -11.07 20.16 8.41
CA THR A 260 -11.59 21.23 7.54
C THR A 260 -12.68 20.73 6.61
N ASP A 261 -12.63 19.47 6.20
CA ASP A 261 -13.61 18.86 5.32
C ASP A 261 -14.55 17.85 6.01
N GLY A 262 -14.28 17.51 7.27
CA GLY A 262 -15.17 16.76 8.14
C GLY A 262 -15.10 15.24 7.96
N ASP A 263 -13.98 14.73 7.45
CA ASP A 263 -13.76 13.31 7.19
C ASP A 263 -13.35 12.52 8.45
N GLY A 264 -13.00 13.24 9.52
CA GLY A 264 -12.59 12.69 10.81
C GLY A 264 -11.08 12.60 11.03
N VAL A 265 -10.28 13.07 10.08
CA VAL A 265 -8.83 13.28 10.21
C VAL A 265 -8.55 14.75 10.45
N ARG A 266 -7.49 15.04 11.20
CA ARG A 266 -7.16 16.43 11.56
C ARG A 266 -6.31 17.02 10.43
N ASP A 267 -6.45 18.32 10.18
CA ASP A 267 -5.70 19.06 9.14
C ASP A 267 -4.17 18.86 9.23
N ASP A 268 -3.62 18.56 10.41
CA ASP A 268 -2.17 18.32 10.61
C ASP A 268 -1.71 16.90 10.24
N LEU A 269 -2.65 15.99 10.02
CA LEU A 269 -2.44 14.58 9.69
C LEU A 269 -3.11 14.18 8.37
N ASP A 270 -3.70 15.15 7.66
CA ASP A 270 -4.45 14.96 6.44
C ASP A 270 -3.68 15.58 5.27
N ALA A 271 -3.28 14.75 4.31
CA ALA A 271 -2.60 15.20 3.09
C ALA A 271 -3.52 16.07 2.22
N PHE A 272 -4.84 15.87 2.32
CA PHE A 272 -5.87 16.49 1.49
C PHE A 272 -6.94 17.19 2.32
N VAL A 273 -6.53 18.15 3.15
CA VAL A 273 -7.32 19.03 4.05
C VAL A 273 -8.67 19.58 3.51
N LEU A 274 -8.97 19.52 2.21
CA LEU A 274 -10.20 20.01 1.60
C LEU A 274 -11.03 18.93 0.88
N ASP A 275 -10.53 17.69 0.75
CA ASP A 275 -11.23 16.59 0.08
C ASP A 275 -11.53 15.46 1.08
N PRO A 276 -12.78 15.36 1.57
CA PRO A 276 -13.13 14.42 2.62
C PRO A 276 -13.15 12.94 2.16
N ASN A 277 -12.73 12.66 0.92
CA ASN A 277 -12.57 11.32 0.38
C ASN A 277 -11.11 10.93 0.20
N GLU A 278 -10.15 11.82 0.46
CA GLU A 278 -8.71 11.55 0.35
C GLU A 278 -8.05 11.97 1.65
N VAL A 279 -7.10 11.17 2.13
CA VAL A 279 -6.47 11.39 3.45
C VAL A 279 -4.98 11.12 3.41
N LEU A 280 -4.60 10.06 2.72
CA LEU A 280 -3.23 9.58 2.56
C LEU A 280 -2.76 9.88 1.13
N ASP A 281 -1.46 10.14 1.01
CA ASP A 281 -0.69 10.41 -0.21
C ASP A 281 0.63 9.66 0.00
N THR A 282 0.62 8.35 -0.23
CA THR A 282 1.70 7.45 0.21
C THR A 282 3.02 7.75 -0.50
N ASP A 283 3.00 8.12 -1.78
CA ASP A 283 4.18 8.48 -2.57
C ASP A 283 4.47 10.00 -2.63
N GLY A 284 3.50 10.84 -2.22
CA GLY A 284 3.64 12.29 -2.16
C GLY A 284 3.55 12.99 -3.53
N ASP A 285 2.94 12.37 -4.54
CA ASP A 285 2.78 12.95 -5.87
C ASP A 285 1.66 14.00 -5.96
N GLY A 286 0.80 14.04 -4.94
CA GLY A 286 -0.34 14.95 -4.81
C GLY A 286 -1.66 14.40 -5.34
N ILE A 287 -1.74 13.11 -5.64
CA ILE A 287 -2.96 12.32 -5.83
C ILE A 287 -3.13 11.47 -4.55
N GLY A 288 -4.35 11.37 -4.04
CA GLY A 288 -4.59 10.59 -2.82
C GLY A 288 -4.81 9.12 -3.12
N ASP A 289 -4.44 8.24 -2.18
CA ASP A 289 -4.46 6.78 -2.31
C ASP A 289 -5.84 6.23 -2.79
N ASN A 290 -6.97 6.89 -2.52
CA ASN A 290 -8.27 6.38 -3.03
C ASN A 290 -8.50 6.68 -4.52
N ALA A 291 -7.76 7.63 -5.08
CA ALA A 291 -7.81 8.05 -6.48
C ALA A 291 -6.57 7.67 -7.29
N ASP A 292 -5.45 7.40 -6.63
CA ASP A 292 -4.26 6.84 -7.24
C ASP A 292 -4.49 5.37 -7.63
N LYS A 293 -3.59 4.85 -8.44
CA LYS A 293 -3.57 3.46 -8.89
C LYS A 293 -2.25 2.79 -8.60
N ASP A 294 -1.32 3.51 -7.98
CA ASP A 294 0.08 3.18 -7.73
C ASP A 294 0.46 3.98 -6.47
N ASP A 295 -0.18 3.64 -5.34
CA ASP A 295 -0.22 4.46 -4.13
C ASP A 295 1.19 4.77 -3.56
N ASP A 296 2.15 3.86 -3.74
CA ASP A 296 3.54 4.04 -3.29
C ASP A 296 4.51 4.50 -4.39
N GLY A 297 4.06 4.59 -5.64
CA GLY A 297 4.81 5.15 -6.76
C GLY A 297 6.02 4.31 -7.19
N ASP A 298 6.02 3.01 -6.94
CA ASP A 298 7.09 2.09 -7.34
C ASP A 298 7.04 1.71 -8.84
N GLY A 299 5.90 1.97 -9.48
CA GLY A 299 5.62 1.72 -10.89
C GLY A 299 4.78 0.46 -11.17
N VAL A 300 4.29 -0.23 -10.15
CA VAL A 300 3.36 -1.35 -10.21
C VAL A 300 1.99 -0.88 -9.72
N GLU A 301 0.94 -1.06 -10.54
CA GLU A 301 -0.40 -0.63 -10.13
C GLU A 301 -0.91 -1.46 -8.94
N ASP A 302 -1.62 -0.87 -7.96
CA ASP A 302 -2.09 -1.52 -6.71
C ASP A 302 -2.84 -2.84 -6.93
N ALA A 303 -3.52 -2.97 -8.08
CA ALA A 303 -4.27 -4.17 -8.44
C ALA A 303 -3.36 -5.37 -8.80
N GLN A 304 -2.08 -5.11 -9.08
CA GLN A 304 -1.03 -6.05 -9.44
C GLN A 304 0.09 -6.08 -8.39
N ASP A 305 0.03 -5.18 -7.40
CA ASP A 305 1.00 -5.06 -6.32
C ASP A 305 0.56 -5.89 -5.09
N ALA A 306 1.46 -6.71 -4.56
CA ALA A 306 1.22 -7.47 -3.33
C ALA A 306 1.30 -6.58 -2.07
N PHE A 307 2.07 -5.49 -2.11
CA PHE A 307 2.25 -4.50 -1.05
C PHE A 307 2.06 -3.06 -1.58
N PRO A 308 0.83 -2.64 -1.94
CA PRO A 308 0.56 -1.35 -2.59
C PRO A 308 0.98 -0.07 -1.87
N LEU A 309 1.51 -0.17 -0.64
CA LEU A 309 1.91 0.98 0.19
C LEU A 309 3.40 0.93 0.56
N ASP A 310 4.16 0.02 -0.03
CA ASP A 310 5.58 -0.19 0.21
C ASP A 310 6.37 -0.09 -1.09
N LEU A 311 6.91 1.12 -1.33
CA LEU A 311 7.75 1.47 -2.48
C LEU A 311 8.91 0.47 -2.77
N THR A 312 9.25 -0.40 -1.82
CA THR A 312 10.34 -1.36 -1.94
C THR A 312 9.91 -2.79 -2.18
N GLU A 313 8.62 -3.11 -2.21
CA GLU A 313 8.12 -4.49 -2.32
C GLU A 313 6.88 -4.55 -3.21
N SER A 314 6.96 -5.21 -4.37
CA SER A 314 5.80 -5.34 -5.27
C SER A 314 5.32 -6.79 -5.45
N PHE A 315 6.15 -7.77 -5.06
CA PHE A 315 5.92 -9.20 -5.31
C PHE A 315 5.98 -10.01 -4.01
N ASP A 316 5.11 -11.02 -3.93
CA ASP A 316 5.03 -12.04 -2.86
C ASP A 316 4.79 -13.39 -3.56
N THR A 317 5.87 -14.05 -3.98
CA THR A 317 5.80 -15.21 -4.88
C THR A 317 5.11 -16.41 -4.22
N ASP A 318 5.33 -16.65 -2.93
CA ASP A 318 4.73 -17.77 -2.19
C ASP A 318 3.46 -17.41 -1.39
N ALA A 319 3.11 -16.12 -1.37
CA ALA A 319 1.94 -15.55 -0.70
C ALA A 319 1.96 -15.74 0.83
N ASP A 320 3.13 -15.73 1.46
CA ASP A 320 3.27 -15.82 2.92
C ASP A 320 3.07 -14.47 3.65
N GLY A 321 3.08 -13.36 2.88
CA GLY A 321 2.93 -11.99 3.35
C GLY A 321 4.25 -11.25 3.63
N ILE A 322 5.39 -11.81 3.23
CA ILE A 322 6.70 -11.16 3.20
C ILE A 322 7.05 -10.92 1.72
N GLY A 323 7.43 -9.69 1.37
CA GLY A 323 7.78 -9.37 -0.01
C GLY A 323 9.13 -9.94 -0.42
N ASN A 324 9.29 -10.27 -1.70
CA ASN A 324 10.47 -10.94 -2.24
C ASN A 324 11.80 -10.21 -1.98
N ASN A 325 11.83 -8.87 -1.84
CA ASN A 325 13.10 -8.20 -1.51
C ASN A 325 13.51 -8.42 -0.04
N SER A 326 12.59 -8.87 0.80
CA SER A 326 12.75 -9.14 2.23
C SER A 326 12.67 -10.62 2.60
N ASP A 327 12.02 -11.45 1.78
CA ASP A 327 11.92 -12.89 1.97
C ASP A 327 13.26 -13.57 1.64
N PRO A 328 13.78 -14.47 2.50
CA PRO A 328 14.93 -15.30 2.18
C PRO A 328 14.62 -16.61 1.41
N ASP A 329 13.34 -16.91 1.13
CA ASP A 329 12.83 -18.14 0.50
C ASP A 329 11.60 -17.80 -0.37
N ASP A 330 11.82 -17.00 -1.42
CA ASP A 330 10.79 -16.30 -2.22
C ASP A 330 9.63 -17.19 -2.71
N ASP A 331 9.88 -18.45 -3.06
CA ASP A 331 8.87 -19.37 -3.57
C ASP A 331 8.37 -20.42 -2.56
N GLY A 332 8.92 -20.42 -1.34
CA GLY A 332 8.50 -21.26 -0.24
C GLY A 332 8.71 -22.76 -0.45
N ASP A 333 9.62 -23.17 -1.35
CA ASP A 333 9.94 -24.59 -1.58
C ASP A 333 10.76 -25.21 -0.41
N GLY A 334 11.36 -24.35 0.42
CA GLY A 334 12.18 -24.69 1.58
C GLY A 334 13.69 -24.62 1.35
N VAL A 335 14.13 -24.09 0.20
CA VAL A 335 15.52 -23.81 -0.16
C VAL A 335 15.69 -22.29 -0.30
N ILE A 336 16.44 -21.70 0.64
CA ILE A 336 16.69 -20.25 0.63
C ILE A 336 17.28 -19.76 -0.70
N ASP A 337 16.91 -18.56 -1.16
CA ASP A 337 17.27 -18.04 -2.51
C ASP A 337 18.76 -18.10 -2.81
N SER A 338 19.60 -17.90 -1.77
CA SER A 338 21.06 -17.92 -1.91
C SER A 338 21.64 -19.31 -2.23
N LEU A 339 20.84 -20.36 -2.04
CA LEU A 339 21.16 -21.75 -2.33
C LEU A 339 20.25 -22.35 -3.41
N ASP A 340 19.26 -21.59 -3.86
CA ASP A 340 18.31 -21.96 -4.89
C ASP A 340 18.80 -21.50 -6.27
N ALA A 341 18.76 -22.40 -7.26
CA ALA A 341 19.08 -22.04 -8.65
C ALA A 341 17.92 -21.31 -9.35
N PHE A 342 16.69 -21.51 -8.88
CA PHE A 342 15.44 -20.95 -9.38
C PHE A 342 14.57 -20.40 -8.25
N PRO A 343 14.98 -19.31 -7.57
CA PRO A 343 14.32 -18.79 -6.36
C PRO A 343 12.84 -18.38 -6.47
N LEU A 344 12.23 -18.45 -7.66
CA LEU A 344 10.86 -18.02 -7.91
C LEU A 344 9.98 -19.17 -8.41
N ASP A 345 10.50 -20.39 -8.45
CA ASP A 345 9.82 -21.58 -8.97
C ASP A 345 9.78 -22.68 -7.91
N PHE A 346 8.68 -22.72 -7.16
CA PHE A 346 8.43 -23.71 -6.10
C PHE A 346 8.67 -25.18 -6.49
N SER A 347 8.67 -25.50 -7.80
CA SER A 347 8.89 -26.86 -8.25
C SER A 347 10.36 -27.24 -8.39
N GLU A 348 11.27 -26.26 -8.44
CA GLU A 348 12.63 -26.42 -8.88
C GLU A 348 13.63 -25.66 -8.00
N SER A 349 14.70 -26.35 -7.60
CA SER A 349 15.76 -25.74 -6.79
C SER A 349 17.18 -26.18 -7.15
N GLU A 350 17.35 -27.15 -8.07
CA GLU A 350 18.67 -27.65 -8.48
C GLU A 350 18.89 -27.42 -10.00
N ASP A 351 20.07 -26.92 -10.36
CA ASP A 351 20.59 -26.87 -11.75
C ASP A 351 21.98 -27.54 -11.73
N SER A 352 21.97 -28.87 -11.85
CA SER A 352 23.13 -29.71 -11.58
C SER A 352 24.29 -29.48 -12.57
N ASP A 353 24.02 -29.03 -13.79
CA ASP A 353 25.03 -28.75 -14.80
C ASP A 353 25.15 -27.28 -15.23
N SER A 354 24.29 -26.42 -14.70
CA SER A 354 24.31 -24.96 -14.88
C SER A 354 24.00 -24.52 -16.31
N ASP A 355 23.09 -25.22 -16.99
CA ASP A 355 22.62 -24.85 -18.34
C ASP A 355 21.41 -23.89 -18.33
N GLY A 356 20.79 -23.69 -17.15
CA GLY A 356 19.65 -22.82 -16.93
C GLY A 356 18.29 -23.50 -17.04
N VAL A 357 18.23 -24.82 -17.22
CA VAL A 357 17.03 -25.63 -17.09
C VAL A 357 17.15 -26.45 -15.81
N GLY A 358 16.10 -26.43 -14.98
CA GLY A 358 16.14 -27.12 -13.70
C GLY A 358 16.08 -28.64 -13.81
N ASP A 359 16.67 -29.34 -12.84
CA ASP A 359 16.80 -30.79 -12.80
C ASP A 359 15.44 -31.54 -12.92
N ASN A 360 14.33 -30.91 -12.52
CA ASN A 360 12.97 -31.47 -12.61
C ASN A 360 12.41 -31.45 -14.05
N SER A 361 12.88 -30.51 -14.87
CA SER A 361 12.39 -30.19 -16.21
C SER A 361 13.41 -30.57 -17.28
N ASP A 362 14.65 -30.83 -16.88
CA ASP A 362 15.74 -31.27 -17.72
C ASP A 362 15.72 -32.80 -17.93
N ALA A 363 15.67 -33.23 -19.18
CA ALA A 363 15.78 -34.64 -19.55
C ALA A 363 17.20 -35.22 -19.29
N PHE A 364 18.22 -34.37 -19.28
CA PHE A 364 19.62 -34.69 -19.01
C PHE A 364 20.25 -33.75 -17.97
N PRO A 365 19.88 -33.83 -16.67
CA PRO A 365 20.33 -32.91 -15.60
C PRO A 365 21.84 -32.87 -15.29
N ASN A 366 22.69 -33.51 -16.09
CA ASN A 366 24.13 -33.56 -15.87
C ASN A 366 24.92 -33.32 -17.17
N ASP A 367 24.26 -32.96 -18.26
CA ASP A 367 24.88 -32.61 -19.54
C ASP A 367 24.43 -31.21 -19.99
N PRO A 368 25.26 -30.16 -19.78
CA PRO A 368 24.85 -28.77 -20.01
C PRO A 368 24.76 -28.39 -21.49
N LEU A 369 24.82 -29.38 -22.38
CA LEU A 369 24.62 -29.25 -23.81
C LEU A 369 23.31 -29.89 -24.27
N GLU A 370 22.54 -30.53 -23.39
CA GLU A 370 21.31 -31.24 -23.73
C GLU A 370 20.28 -31.03 -22.63
N SER A 371 19.12 -30.45 -22.95
CA SER A 371 18.02 -30.32 -21.97
C SER A 371 16.69 -30.92 -22.39
N ARG A 372 16.61 -31.42 -23.63
CA ARG A 372 15.39 -31.93 -24.23
C ARG A 372 15.62 -33.28 -24.89
N ASP A 373 14.63 -34.14 -24.75
CA ASP A 373 14.53 -35.46 -25.39
C ASP A 373 13.10 -35.57 -25.95
N THR A 374 12.92 -35.17 -27.20
CA THR A 374 11.58 -34.97 -27.77
C THR A 374 10.87 -36.29 -28.08
N ASP A 375 11.59 -37.33 -28.47
CA ASP A 375 11.04 -38.65 -28.77
C ASP A 375 11.21 -39.69 -27.63
N LEU A 376 11.93 -39.31 -26.57
CA LEU A 376 12.20 -40.10 -25.36
C LEU A 376 13.05 -41.36 -25.64
N ASP A 377 13.95 -41.30 -26.62
CA ASP A 377 14.87 -42.39 -26.93
C ASP A 377 16.14 -42.40 -26.05
N GLY A 378 16.36 -41.32 -25.29
CA GLY A 378 17.48 -41.13 -24.38
C GLY A 378 18.71 -40.49 -25.02
N ILE A 379 18.59 -39.93 -26.23
CA ILE A 379 19.56 -39.06 -26.89
C ILE A 379 18.99 -37.64 -26.90
N GLY A 380 19.76 -36.66 -26.42
CA GLY A 380 19.28 -35.29 -26.39
C GLY A 380 19.23 -34.66 -27.77
N ASN A 381 18.27 -33.76 -27.98
CA ASN A 381 17.97 -33.14 -29.27
C ASN A 381 19.19 -32.47 -29.97
N ASN A 382 20.20 -31.99 -29.25
CA ASN A 382 21.38 -31.41 -29.93
C ASN A 382 22.32 -32.48 -30.51
N THR A 383 22.23 -33.72 -30.04
CA THR A 383 23.02 -34.88 -30.46
C THR A 383 22.22 -35.84 -31.33
N ASP A 384 20.92 -35.95 -31.09
CA ASP A 384 20.04 -36.74 -31.93
C ASP A 384 19.97 -36.14 -33.34
N ALA A 385 19.74 -37.01 -34.31
CA ALA A 385 19.60 -36.63 -35.70
C ALA A 385 18.17 -36.85 -36.20
N ASP A 386 17.24 -37.34 -35.37
CA ASP A 386 15.84 -37.66 -35.66
C ASP A 386 15.01 -37.31 -34.41
N ASP A 387 15.03 -36.02 -34.04
CA ASP A 387 14.55 -35.47 -32.75
C ASP A 387 13.13 -35.91 -32.35
N ASP A 388 12.25 -36.24 -33.31
CA ASP A 388 10.86 -36.62 -33.08
C ASP A 388 10.55 -38.11 -33.33
N GLY A 389 11.57 -38.87 -33.76
CA GLY A 389 11.51 -40.31 -33.96
C GLY A 389 10.53 -40.77 -35.06
N ASP A 390 10.23 -39.93 -36.04
CA ASP A 390 9.36 -40.28 -37.17
C ASP A 390 10.07 -41.06 -38.29
N GLY A 391 11.41 -41.13 -38.21
CA GLY A 391 12.28 -41.84 -39.14
C GLY A 391 12.87 -40.97 -40.25
N PHE A 392 12.64 -39.66 -40.23
CA PHE A 392 13.32 -38.67 -41.05
C PHE A 392 14.29 -37.87 -40.18
N SER A 393 15.55 -37.78 -40.61
CA SER A 393 16.54 -37.02 -39.85
C SER A 393 16.31 -35.50 -39.94
N ASP A 394 16.72 -34.70 -38.95
CA ASP A 394 16.56 -33.24 -38.97
C ASP A 394 17.20 -32.58 -40.20
N GLU A 395 18.33 -33.11 -40.70
CA GLU A 395 18.95 -32.65 -41.94
C GLU A 395 18.04 -32.86 -43.17
N GLN A 396 17.33 -33.99 -43.20
CA GLN A 396 16.39 -34.34 -44.27
C GLN A 396 15.12 -33.51 -44.15
N GLU A 397 14.64 -33.28 -42.94
CA GLU A 397 13.48 -32.47 -42.66
C GLU A 397 13.70 -30.98 -42.95
N ALA A 398 14.87 -30.45 -42.62
CA ALA A 398 15.27 -29.11 -43.03
C ALA A 398 15.32 -28.94 -44.55
N ILE A 399 15.60 -30.02 -45.30
CA ILE A 399 15.53 -30.04 -46.76
C ILE A 399 14.08 -30.12 -47.25
N ASP A 400 13.25 -30.93 -46.58
CA ASP A 400 11.85 -31.14 -46.95
C ASP A 400 10.90 -30.04 -46.45
N GLY A 401 11.36 -29.17 -45.55
CA GLY A 401 10.58 -28.09 -44.94
C GLY A 401 9.67 -28.55 -43.80
N THR A 402 9.91 -29.71 -43.22
CA THR A 402 9.17 -30.26 -42.07
C THR A 402 9.79 -29.82 -40.74
N ASN A 403 9.04 -29.97 -39.64
CA ASN A 403 9.44 -29.58 -38.30
C ASN A 403 10.09 -30.77 -37.58
N PRO A 404 11.41 -30.73 -37.27
CA PRO A 404 12.13 -31.84 -36.66
C PRO A 404 11.74 -32.15 -35.22
N LEU A 405 10.94 -31.29 -34.59
CA LEU A 405 10.44 -31.50 -33.24
C LEU A 405 9.02 -32.09 -33.24
N SER A 406 8.51 -32.52 -34.38
CA SER A 406 7.11 -32.93 -34.52
C SER A 406 6.96 -34.08 -35.50
N ARG A 407 6.76 -35.27 -34.93
CA ARG A 407 6.56 -36.54 -35.65
C ARG A 407 5.37 -36.59 -36.62
N PHE A 408 4.57 -35.52 -36.66
CA PHE A 408 3.40 -35.37 -37.52
C PHE A 408 3.65 -34.37 -38.66
N SER A 409 4.76 -33.64 -38.62
CA SER A 409 5.21 -32.76 -39.68
C SER A 409 5.88 -33.60 -40.75
N CYS A 410 5.11 -34.07 -41.74
CA CYS A 410 5.73 -34.82 -42.83
C CYS A 410 5.09 -34.56 -44.19
N ARG A 411 5.90 -34.76 -45.23
CA ARG A 411 5.53 -34.49 -46.62
C ARG A 411 4.55 -35.51 -47.21
N ALA A 412 4.54 -36.74 -46.68
CA ALA A 412 3.60 -37.80 -47.05
C ALA A 412 3.64 -38.96 -46.03
N GLY A 413 2.47 -39.40 -45.55
CA GLY A 413 2.33 -40.62 -44.73
C GLY A 413 1.91 -40.40 -43.28
N CYS A 414 1.96 -39.16 -42.78
CA CYS A 414 1.50 -38.75 -41.45
C CYS A 414 0.14 -38.06 -41.55
N PHE A 415 -0.55 -37.95 -40.42
CA PHE A 415 -1.78 -37.19 -40.37
C PHE A 415 -1.49 -35.70 -40.59
N SER A 416 -2.23 -35.10 -41.52
CA SER A 416 -2.25 -33.67 -41.76
C SER A 416 -3.69 -33.13 -41.79
N PHE A 417 -3.86 -31.88 -41.34
CA PHE A 417 -5.09 -31.12 -41.50
C PHE A 417 -5.36 -30.68 -42.95
N ASP A 418 -4.50 -30.99 -43.91
CA ASP A 418 -4.86 -31.00 -45.34
C ASP A 418 -5.69 -32.26 -45.66
N VAL A 419 -6.99 -32.17 -45.38
CA VAL A 419 -7.94 -33.27 -45.45
C VAL A 419 -8.29 -33.58 -46.91
N ASP A 420 -8.20 -32.63 -47.82
CA ASP A 420 -8.48 -32.85 -49.25
C ASP A 420 -7.23 -33.07 -50.11
N GLU A 421 -6.04 -33.12 -49.51
CA GLU A 421 -4.72 -33.30 -50.17
C GLU A 421 -4.44 -32.24 -51.25
N SER A 422 -4.80 -30.98 -50.99
CA SER A 422 -4.54 -29.85 -51.89
C SER A 422 -3.20 -29.15 -51.63
N LEU A 423 -2.42 -29.64 -50.65
CA LEU A 423 -1.24 -29.00 -50.07
C LEU A 423 -1.55 -27.70 -49.30
N GLN A 424 -2.82 -27.44 -49.00
CA GLN A 424 -3.25 -26.26 -48.24
C GLN A 424 -4.35 -26.64 -47.27
N ALA A 425 -4.12 -26.45 -45.98
CA ALA A 425 -5.18 -26.54 -44.98
C ALA A 425 -5.89 -25.18 -44.89
N GLN A 426 -7.16 -25.13 -45.30
CA GLN A 426 -7.99 -23.93 -45.27
C GLN A 426 -9.30 -24.16 -44.49
N ALA A 427 -9.86 -23.08 -43.94
CA ALA A 427 -11.06 -23.19 -43.10
C ALA A 427 -12.28 -23.79 -43.83
N LEU A 428 -12.44 -23.49 -45.12
CA LEU A 428 -13.63 -23.88 -45.89
C LEU A 428 -13.49 -25.21 -46.64
N THR A 429 -12.28 -25.70 -46.81
CA THR A 429 -11.99 -26.99 -47.44
C THR A 429 -11.70 -28.03 -46.37
N ASP A 430 -10.87 -27.72 -45.38
CA ASP A 430 -10.38 -28.72 -44.44
C ASP A 430 -11.07 -28.62 -43.08
N GLY A 431 -11.04 -27.43 -42.47
CA GLY A 431 -11.72 -27.18 -41.19
C GLY A 431 -13.22 -27.52 -41.28
N LEU A 432 -13.85 -27.23 -42.42
CA LEU A 432 -15.24 -27.58 -42.69
C LEU A 432 -15.46 -29.10 -42.85
N LEU A 433 -14.53 -29.84 -43.45
CA LEU A 433 -14.62 -31.31 -43.54
C LEU A 433 -14.49 -31.96 -42.16
N VAL A 434 -13.51 -31.52 -41.35
CA VAL A 434 -13.30 -32.02 -39.98
C VAL A 434 -14.53 -31.79 -39.12
N ILE A 435 -15.03 -30.55 -39.03
CA ILE A 435 -16.17 -30.26 -38.15
C ILE A 435 -17.45 -30.98 -38.61
N ARG A 436 -17.66 -31.15 -39.93
CA ARG A 436 -18.77 -31.94 -40.47
C ARG A 436 -18.65 -33.41 -40.09
N HIS A 437 -17.46 -33.98 -40.19
CA HIS A 437 -17.20 -35.37 -39.79
C HIS A 437 -17.52 -35.58 -38.31
N LEU A 438 -17.05 -34.70 -37.43
CA LEU A 438 -17.32 -34.77 -35.99
C LEU A 438 -18.82 -34.64 -35.68
N PHE A 439 -19.57 -33.85 -36.45
CA PHE A 439 -21.04 -33.80 -36.35
C PHE A 439 -21.74 -35.05 -36.93
N GLY A 440 -21.01 -36.03 -37.46
CA GLY A 440 -21.52 -37.28 -38.02
C GLY A 440 -22.02 -37.17 -39.47
N PHE A 441 -21.62 -36.14 -40.21
CA PHE A 441 -21.95 -36.02 -41.63
C PHE A 441 -21.15 -37.06 -42.43
N SER A 442 -21.79 -37.64 -43.45
CA SER A 442 -21.18 -38.64 -44.33
C SER A 442 -21.66 -38.49 -45.77
N GLY A 443 -21.03 -39.22 -46.71
CA GLY A 443 -21.36 -39.17 -48.12
C GLY A 443 -21.31 -37.75 -48.69
N VAL A 444 -22.20 -37.42 -49.62
CA VAL A 444 -22.22 -36.08 -50.25
C VAL A 444 -22.39 -34.92 -49.28
N SER A 445 -22.99 -35.15 -48.10
CA SER A 445 -23.15 -34.09 -47.10
C SER A 445 -21.86 -33.75 -46.35
N LEU A 446 -20.89 -34.66 -46.35
CA LEU A 446 -19.55 -34.38 -45.86
C LEU A 446 -18.83 -33.42 -46.82
N THR A 447 -18.78 -33.74 -48.11
CA THR A 447 -17.89 -33.06 -49.07
C THR A 447 -18.52 -31.92 -49.86
N SER A 448 -19.85 -31.79 -49.90
CA SER A 448 -20.53 -30.80 -50.75
C SER A 448 -20.07 -29.38 -50.43
N GLY A 449 -19.38 -28.75 -51.40
CA GLY A 449 -18.88 -27.37 -51.31
C GLY A 449 -17.72 -27.19 -50.32
N ALA A 450 -17.03 -28.27 -49.94
CA ALA A 450 -15.93 -28.28 -48.99
C ALA A 450 -14.67 -28.95 -49.58
N LEU A 451 -14.55 -28.99 -50.91
CA LEU A 451 -13.35 -29.48 -51.60
C LEU A 451 -12.77 -28.33 -52.41
N SER A 452 -11.45 -28.22 -52.41
CA SER A 452 -10.69 -27.34 -53.29
C SER A 452 -10.76 -27.81 -54.76
N ASP A 453 -10.36 -26.94 -55.69
CA ASP A 453 -10.31 -27.26 -57.13
C ASP A 453 -9.16 -28.24 -57.45
N ASP A 454 -8.16 -28.32 -56.58
CA ASP A 454 -6.94 -29.13 -56.67
C ASP A 454 -6.89 -30.30 -55.67
N ALA A 455 -8.03 -30.63 -55.04
CA ALA A 455 -8.15 -31.76 -54.11
C ALA A 455 -7.62 -33.07 -54.71
N GLY A 456 -6.63 -33.67 -54.03
CA GLY A 456 -6.13 -35.03 -54.31
C GLY A 456 -7.04 -36.11 -53.74
N ARG A 457 -7.70 -35.83 -52.61
CA ARG A 457 -8.68 -36.69 -51.93
C ARG A 457 -10.08 -36.10 -52.08
N ASP A 458 -10.81 -36.54 -53.12
CA ASP A 458 -12.05 -35.91 -53.57
C ASP A 458 -13.34 -36.73 -53.32
N SER A 459 -13.22 -37.98 -52.87
CA SER A 459 -14.37 -38.85 -52.63
C SER A 459 -14.84 -38.82 -51.16
N PRO A 460 -16.16 -38.79 -50.89
CA PRO A 460 -16.67 -38.83 -49.53
C PRO A 460 -16.19 -40.03 -48.70
N GLU A 461 -16.06 -41.19 -49.34
CA GLU A 461 -15.58 -42.41 -48.69
C GLU A 461 -14.11 -42.27 -48.27
N ALA A 462 -13.23 -41.79 -49.16
CA ALA A 462 -11.82 -41.62 -48.83
C ALA A 462 -11.59 -40.59 -47.72
N ILE A 463 -12.35 -39.48 -47.72
CA ILE A 463 -12.26 -38.46 -46.66
C ILE A 463 -12.77 -39.02 -45.33
N ALA A 464 -13.90 -39.73 -45.34
CA ALA A 464 -14.45 -40.32 -44.12
C ALA A 464 -13.51 -41.36 -43.53
N ASP A 465 -12.90 -42.22 -44.36
CA ASP A 465 -11.93 -43.22 -43.90
C ASP A 465 -10.69 -42.54 -43.29
N TYR A 466 -10.14 -41.52 -43.96
CA TYR A 466 -9.00 -40.74 -43.47
C TYR A 466 -9.26 -40.11 -42.10
N LEU A 467 -10.39 -39.42 -41.93
CA LEU A 467 -10.75 -38.77 -40.67
C LEU A 467 -11.08 -39.78 -39.56
N THR A 468 -11.65 -40.94 -39.90
CA THR A 468 -11.92 -42.01 -38.93
C THR A 468 -10.64 -42.66 -38.42
N GLU A 469 -9.66 -42.89 -39.30
CA GLU A 469 -8.34 -43.42 -38.90
C GLU A 469 -7.57 -42.42 -38.04
N ALA A 470 -7.77 -41.13 -38.27
CA ALA A 470 -7.16 -40.03 -37.55
C ALA A 470 -7.94 -39.56 -36.31
N ASP A 471 -9.01 -40.25 -35.89
CA ASP A 471 -9.87 -39.82 -34.78
C ASP A 471 -9.10 -39.37 -33.53
N PRO A 472 -8.03 -40.07 -33.06
CA PRO A 472 -7.24 -39.61 -31.91
C PRO A 472 -6.46 -38.31 -32.14
N GLN A 473 -6.21 -37.94 -33.40
CA GLN A 473 -5.53 -36.69 -33.76
C GLN A 473 -6.52 -35.52 -33.89
N LEU A 474 -7.82 -35.81 -34.03
CA LEU A 474 -8.87 -34.81 -34.07
C LEU A 474 -9.25 -34.27 -32.69
N ASP A 475 -8.77 -34.89 -31.62
CA ASP A 475 -8.84 -34.38 -30.24
C ASP A 475 -7.81 -33.25 -30.10
N ILE A 476 -8.26 -32.00 -30.23
CA ILE A 476 -7.47 -30.77 -30.24
C ILE A 476 -7.43 -30.12 -28.85
N ASP A 477 -8.30 -30.42 -27.89
CA ASP A 477 -8.15 -29.92 -26.52
C ASP A 477 -7.56 -30.96 -25.54
N GLY A 478 -7.43 -32.22 -25.99
CA GLY A 478 -6.73 -33.29 -25.27
C GLY A 478 -7.57 -33.91 -24.19
N ASP A 479 -8.90 -33.76 -24.21
CA ASP A 479 -9.79 -34.34 -23.21
C ASP A 479 -10.06 -35.85 -23.41
N GLY A 480 -9.49 -36.44 -24.46
CA GLY A 480 -9.66 -37.83 -24.85
C GLY A 480 -10.88 -38.09 -25.73
N LEU A 481 -11.62 -37.04 -26.15
CA LEU A 481 -12.82 -37.12 -26.96
C LEU A 481 -12.80 -36.11 -28.12
N SER A 482 -12.82 -36.62 -29.36
CA SER A 482 -12.97 -35.77 -30.55
C SER A 482 -14.42 -35.29 -30.73
N GLN A 483 -14.69 -34.03 -30.39
CA GLN A 483 -16.02 -33.41 -30.46
C GLN A 483 -16.07 -32.19 -31.39
N PRO A 484 -17.25 -31.88 -31.97
CA PRO A 484 -17.36 -30.80 -32.95
C PRO A 484 -17.14 -29.39 -32.39
N LEU A 485 -17.47 -29.17 -31.12
CA LEU A 485 -17.51 -27.83 -30.52
C LEU A 485 -16.27 -27.51 -29.68
N THR A 486 -15.54 -28.53 -29.26
CA THR A 486 -14.27 -28.38 -28.56
C THR A 486 -13.10 -28.56 -29.53
N ASP A 487 -13.20 -29.42 -30.54
CA ASP A 487 -12.05 -29.65 -31.44
C ASP A 487 -12.27 -29.09 -32.84
N GLY A 488 -13.36 -29.52 -33.49
CA GLY A 488 -13.69 -29.05 -34.83
C GLY A 488 -13.83 -27.52 -34.90
N LEU A 489 -14.31 -26.90 -33.82
CA LEU A 489 -14.43 -25.46 -33.69
C LEU A 489 -13.07 -24.76 -33.51
N LEU A 490 -12.15 -25.33 -32.72
CA LEU A 490 -10.79 -24.79 -32.57
C LEU A 490 -10.05 -24.79 -33.91
N LEU A 491 -10.08 -25.93 -34.64
CA LEU A 491 -9.44 -26.02 -35.94
C LEU A 491 -9.97 -24.98 -36.92
N ILE A 492 -11.30 -24.89 -37.08
CA ILE A 492 -11.87 -23.99 -38.07
C ILE A 492 -11.65 -22.51 -37.71
N ARG A 493 -11.64 -22.15 -36.41
CA ARG A 493 -11.27 -20.81 -35.94
C ARG A 493 -9.82 -20.51 -36.27
N TYR A 494 -8.90 -21.40 -35.93
CA TYR A 494 -7.48 -21.26 -36.25
C TYR A 494 -7.26 -21.03 -37.75
N LEU A 495 -7.89 -21.85 -38.61
CA LEU A 495 -7.77 -21.72 -40.07
C LEU A 495 -8.41 -20.44 -40.64
N PHE A 496 -9.29 -19.77 -39.89
CA PHE A 496 -9.76 -18.41 -40.22
C PHE A 496 -8.82 -17.30 -39.73
N GLY A 497 -7.74 -17.64 -39.03
CA GLY A 497 -6.74 -16.71 -38.50
C GLY A 497 -7.06 -16.18 -37.10
N PHE A 498 -7.89 -16.87 -36.33
CA PHE A 498 -8.11 -16.54 -34.92
C PHE A 498 -6.93 -17.06 -34.08
N SER A 499 -6.53 -16.28 -33.07
CA SER A 499 -5.45 -16.60 -32.11
C SER A 499 -5.80 -16.10 -30.71
N GLY A 500 -5.03 -16.51 -29.69
CA GLY A 500 -5.23 -16.08 -28.31
C GLY A 500 -6.64 -16.41 -27.78
N GLU A 501 -7.21 -15.53 -26.94
CA GLU A 501 -8.58 -15.67 -26.42
C GLU A 501 -9.64 -15.90 -27.51
N SER A 502 -9.48 -15.29 -28.67
CA SER A 502 -10.45 -15.41 -29.77
C SER A 502 -10.49 -16.82 -30.38
N LEU A 503 -9.39 -17.57 -30.25
CA LEU A 503 -9.30 -18.96 -30.63
C LEU A 503 -10.02 -19.85 -29.60
N ILE A 504 -9.66 -19.72 -28.33
CA ILE A 504 -10.03 -20.68 -27.27
C ILE A 504 -11.37 -20.38 -26.57
N SER A 505 -11.83 -19.13 -26.56
CA SER A 505 -13.00 -18.74 -25.75
C SER A 505 -14.27 -19.52 -26.11
N GLY A 506 -14.78 -20.27 -25.13
CA GLY A 506 -15.97 -21.12 -25.26
C GLY A 506 -15.79 -22.34 -26.19
N ALA A 507 -14.56 -22.73 -26.49
CA ALA A 507 -14.21 -23.85 -27.36
C ALA A 507 -13.23 -24.84 -26.70
N ILE A 508 -12.92 -24.70 -25.42
CA ILE A 508 -12.12 -25.66 -24.64
C ILE A 508 -13.07 -26.50 -23.77
N GLY A 509 -12.88 -27.82 -23.75
CA GLY A 509 -13.63 -28.77 -22.92
C GLY A 509 -13.31 -28.67 -21.44
N GLU A 510 -14.22 -29.15 -20.59
CA GLU A 510 -14.04 -29.12 -19.12
C GLU A 510 -12.88 -30.01 -18.63
N GLN A 511 -12.47 -31.00 -19.43
CA GLN A 511 -11.40 -31.94 -19.13
C GLN A 511 -10.18 -31.77 -20.05
N ALA A 512 -10.08 -30.63 -20.72
CA ALA A 512 -8.99 -30.35 -21.64
C ALA A 512 -7.63 -30.40 -20.93
N GLU A 513 -6.72 -31.21 -21.49
CA GLU A 513 -5.32 -31.23 -21.09
C GLU A 513 -4.54 -30.07 -21.73
N ARG A 514 -5.01 -29.58 -22.89
CA ARG A 514 -4.47 -28.40 -23.60
C ARG A 514 -5.50 -27.28 -23.56
N ASN A 515 -5.22 -26.25 -22.76
CA ASN A 515 -6.21 -25.22 -22.42
C ASN A 515 -5.72 -23.79 -22.67
N THR A 516 -4.46 -23.62 -23.09
CA THR A 516 -3.90 -22.33 -23.53
C THR A 516 -3.96 -22.18 -25.05
N SER A 517 -4.02 -20.95 -25.55
CA SER A 517 -3.95 -20.70 -27.00
C SER A 517 -2.67 -21.25 -27.62
N GLU A 518 -1.56 -21.14 -26.91
CA GLU A 518 -0.23 -21.51 -27.35
C GLU A 518 -0.12 -23.03 -27.57
N GLU A 519 -0.67 -23.83 -26.66
CA GLU A 519 -0.73 -25.29 -26.79
C GLU A 519 -1.61 -25.73 -27.97
N ILE A 520 -2.77 -25.08 -28.14
CA ILE A 520 -3.70 -25.39 -29.23
C ILE A 520 -3.10 -25.01 -30.58
N GLU A 521 -2.56 -23.80 -30.70
CA GLU A 521 -1.92 -23.32 -31.93
C GLU A 521 -0.75 -24.22 -32.31
N ARG A 522 0.09 -24.62 -31.35
CA ARG A 522 1.20 -25.55 -31.57
C ARG A 522 0.70 -26.90 -32.06
N TYR A 523 -0.29 -27.50 -31.38
CA TYR A 523 -0.85 -28.78 -31.78
C TYR A 523 -1.41 -28.78 -33.21
N ILE A 524 -2.08 -27.70 -33.61
CA ILE A 524 -2.61 -27.55 -34.96
C ILE A 524 -1.47 -27.35 -35.97
N LEU A 525 -0.54 -26.43 -35.68
CA LEU A 525 0.62 -26.13 -36.53
C LEU A 525 1.43 -27.38 -36.87
N ASP A 526 1.65 -28.24 -35.88
CA ASP A 526 2.40 -29.50 -36.02
C ASP A 526 1.78 -30.49 -37.01
N ARG A 527 0.52 -30.28 -37.40
CA ARG A 527 -0.24 -31.12 -38.34
C ARG A 527 -0.63 -30.37 -39.61
N MET A 528 -0.14 -29.16 -39.83
CA MET A 528 -0.40 -28.40 -41.07
C MET A 528 0.43 -28.95 -42.24
N PRO A 529 -0.06 -28.89 -43.49
CA PRO A 529 0.74 -29.27 -44.65
C PRO A 529 1.95 -28.33 -44.83
N VAL A 530 3.06 -28.87 -45.29
CA VAL A 530 4.26 -28.09 -45.66
C VAL A 530 3.97 -27.25 -46.90
N GLN A 531 4.24 -25.94 -46.84
CA GLN A 531 4.02 -25.00 -47.95
C GLN A 531 5.10 -24.99 -49.02
#